data_AF-X0MKL9-F1
#
_entry.id   AF-X0MKL9-F1
#
_cell.length_a   1.000
_cell.length_b   1.000
_cell.length_c   1.000
_cell.angle_alpha   90.00
_cell.angle_beta   90.00
_cell.angle_gamma   90.00
#
_symmetry.space_group_name_H-M   'P 1'
#
loop_
_entity.id
_entity.type
_entity.pdbx_description
1 polymer ?
#
loop_
_entity_poly.entity_id
_entity_poly.type
_entity_poly.pdbx_seq_one_letter_code
_entity_poly.pdbx_strand_id
1 'polypeptide(L)'
;MCLAADVPLIESGTTGFNGQVQVIKKGVTACYDCTPKEAPKSFPVCTIRSTPSQPIHCIVWGKSYLLNEIFGTSEDQAAFDHSTDADNAKEIEELKKESEALKMIRDATGTSKFPQMLFDKVFNADIERLRSVEGMWTSRRAPKPLQYQTILAQAGEAIANKDKILNDDQRVWSLEESLVVFNDSLDRLSKRILELKKNKKPEDPDPTITFDKDDIDTLDFVTASANIRSTIFGINKKSRFDTKQMAGNIIPAIATTNAIVAGLCVLQSFKVLKGEYAQSKEVFLTPFAPARLLAPDRSREPNPECPVCSVYFTSIVADLSRATLKDLVDDIVMSKLGFEGKEFVVNNDIGTLVECFEDGDDENLPKKLTDLGIKKDSFLTVIDQDDEDTLVNVVINVQEGTLKEDEKPVKATFSEIPEIPRRPKKLQPVAANGNGELNDEQAVSAEPKGIKRPHGEDGEPPLKKLKITESGTDIVDVDEVQSRAAGGAIVIDD
;
A
#
# COMPACT_ATOMS: atom_id res chain seq x y z
N MET A 1 -9.61 -17.09 -4.07
CA MET A 1 -9.31 -18.55 -4.16
C MET A 1 -9.90 -19.37 -3.01
N CYS A 2 -9.40 -19.27 -1.77
CA CYS A 2 -9.88 -20.12 -0.65
C CYS A 2 -11.40 -20.03 -0.40
N LEU A 3 -11.99 -18.83 -0.50
CA LEU A 3 -13.44 -18.65 -0.42
C LEU A 3 -14.19 -19.41 -1.53
N ALA A 4 -13.69 -19.36 -2.77
CA ALA A 4 -14.32 -20.04 -3.90
C ALA A 4 -14.27 -21.57 -3.75
N ALA A 5 -13.15 -22.09 -3.25
CA ALA A 5 -12.95 -23.53 -3.00
C ALA A 5 -13.59 -24.04 -1.70
N ASP A 6 -14.19 -23.15 -0.90
CA ASP A 6 -14.67 -23.42 0.46
C ASP A 6 -13.63 -24.07 1.40
N VAL A 7 -12.34 -23.80 1.15
CA VAL A 7 -11.23 -24.29 1.97
C VAL A 7 -10.89 -23.25 3.04
N PRO A 8 -10.84 -23.63 4.33
CA PRO A 8 -10.44 -22.71 5.40
C PRO A 8 -9.00 -22.23 5.20
N LEU A 9 -8.76 -20.95 5.44
CA LEU A 9 -7.45 -20.30 5.33
C LEU A 9 -7.00 -19.82 6.71
N ILE A 10 -5.74 -20.06 7.05
CA ILE A 10 -5.10 -19.46 8.22
C ILE A 10 -4.20 -18.34 7.72
N GLU A 11 -4.57 -17.12 8.07
CA GLU A 11 -3.85 -15.91 7.66
C GLU A 11 -3.02 -15.40 8.83
N SER A 12 -1.83 -14.88 8.54
CA SER A 12 -0.91 -14.44 9.59
C SER A 12 0.03 -13.35 9.12
N GLY A 13 0.47 -12.50 10.04
CA GLY A 13 1.43 -11.44 9.74
C GLY A 13 2.31 -11.12 10.92
N THR A 14 3.46 -10.50 10.64
CA THR A 14 4.47 -10.09 11.62
C THR A 14 5.04 -8.73 11.27
N THR A 15 5.20 -7.87 12.26
CA THR A 15 5.80 -6.54 12.13
C THR A 15 6.64 -6.25 13.36
N GLY A 16 7.97 -6.42 13.26
CA GLY A 16 8.88 -6.29 14.38
C GLY A 16 8.57 -7.29 15.50
N PHE A 17 8.19 -6.77 16.67
CA PHE A 17 7.79 -7.57 17.83
C PHE A 17 6.30 -7.98 17.80
N ASN A 18 5.50 -7.38 16.92
CA ASN A 18 4.07 -7.65 16.84
C ASN A 18 3.79 -8.73 15.80
N GLY A 19 2.65 -9.41 15.96
CA GLY A 19 2.13 -10.30 14.94
C GLY A 19 0.69 -10.69 15.19
N GLN A 20 0.09 -11.40 14.25
CA GLN A 20 -1.29 -11.85 14.34
C GLN A 20 -1.52 -13.15 13.58
N VAL A 21 -2.53 -13.92 14.02
CA VAL A 21 -3.07 -15.09 13.32
C VAL A 21 -4.59 -15.03 13.35
N GLN A 22 -5.23 -15.29 12.22
CA GLN A 22 -6.69 -15.40 12.11
C GLN A 22 -7.09 -16.58 11.23
N VAL A 23 -8.30 -17.10 11.47
CA VAL A 23 -8.91 -18.15 10.65
C VAL A 23 -10.01 -17.55 9.78
N ILE A 24 -9.89 -17.75 8.47
CA ILE A 24 -10.85 -17.31 7.46
C ILE A 24 -11.63 -18.54 6.96
N LYS A 25 -12.94 -18.58 7.21
CA LYS A 25 -13.86 -19.60 6.70
C LYS A 25 -15.09 -18.92 6.12
N LYS A 26 -15.38 -19.21 4.85
CA LYS A 26 -16.53 -18.68 4.11
C LYS A 26 -17.83 -18.85 4.90
N GLY A 27 -18.62 -17.77 4.98
CA GLY A 27 -19.90 -17.73 5.68
C GLY A 27 -19.81 -17.80 7.22
N VAL A 28 -18.62 -17.98 7.80
CA VAL A 28 -18.44 -18.12 9.25
C VAL A 28 -17.62 -16.97 9.82
N THR A 29 -16.50 -16.61 9.20
CA THR A 29 -15.64 -15.53 9.64
C THR A 29 -15.38 -14.51 8.52
N ALA A 30 -15.04 -13.29 8.92
CA ALA A 30 -14.63 -12.22 8.02
C ALA A 30 -13.51 -12.69 7.09
N CYS A 31 -13.62 -12.36 5.80
CA CYS A 31 -12.52 -12.59 4.88
C CYS A 31 -11.43 -11.53 5.05
N TYR A 32 -10.30 -11.75 4.36
CA TYR A 32 -9.14 -10.86 4.40
C TYR A 32 -9.45 -9.41 3.99
N ASP A 33 -10.46 -9.20 3.14
CA ASP A 33 -10.85 -7.90 2.58
C ASP A 33 -12.13 -7.33 3.21
N CYS A 34 -12.66 -7.95 4.27
CA CYS A 34 -13.76 -7.36 5.04
C CYS A 34 -13.36 -6.06 5.74
N THR A 35 -12.05 -5.84 5.93
CA THR A 35 -11.51 -4.63 6.55
C THR A 35 -10.66 -3.88 5.54
N PRO A 36 -10.96 -2.60 5.29
CA PRO A 36 -10.11 -1.76 4.47
C PRO A 36 -8.70 -1.74 5.04
N LYS A 37 -7.71 -2.05 4.20
CA LYS A 37 -6.30 -1.97 4.56
C LYS A 37 -5.82 -0.55 4.32
N GLU A 38 -4.91 -0.08 5.16
CA GLU A 38 -4.25 1.20 4.92
C GLU A 38 -3.53 1.13 3.56
N ALA A 39 -3.89 2.04 2.66
CA ALA A 39 -3.18 2.17 1.39
C ALA A 39 -1.71 2.55 1.66
N PRO A 40 -0.76 2.04 0.87
CA PRO A 40 0.63 2.49 0.95
C PRO A 40 0.69 4.02 0.85
N LYS A 41 1.48 4.66 1.72
CA LYS A 41 1.62 6.11 1.74
C LYS A 41 2.17 6.59 0.38
N SER A 42 1.33 7.29 -0.39
CA SER A 42 1.74 8.01 -1.59
C SER A 42 1.92 9.49 -1.28
N PHE A 43 2.88 10.13 -1.93
CA PHE A 43 3.16 11.55 -1.77
C PHE A 43 2.79 12.28 -3.06
N PRO A 44 2.15 13.47 -2.99
CA PRO A 44 1.83 14.24 -4.18
C PRO A 44 3.09 14.59 -4.98
N VAL A 45 3.04 14.45 -6.31
CA VAL A 45 4.18 14.72 -7.20
C VAL A 45 4.75 16.12 -7.01
N CYS A 46 3.89 17.14 -6.82
CA CYS A 46 4.30 18.52 -6.52
C CYS A 46 5.13 18.64 -5.23
N THR A 47 4.88 17.79 -4.23
CA THR A 47 5.67 17.76 -2.99
C THR A 47 7.05 17.16 -3.25
N ILE A 48 7.13 16.12 -4.08
CA ILE A 48 8.37 15.43 -4.41
C ILE A 48 9.26 16.29 -5.33
N ARG A 49 8.70 16.87 -6.40
CA ARG A 49 9.43 17.65 -7.40
C ARG A 49 9.74 19.09 -6.96
N SER A 50 8.80 19.76 -6.27
CA SER A 50 8.89 21.21 -6.04
C SER A 50 9.08 21.61 -4.58
N THR A 51 8.38 20.99 -3.64
CA THR A 51 8.37 21.48 -2.24
C THR A 51 8.54 20.39 -1.17
N PRO A 52 9.67 19.64 -1.20
CA PRO A 52 9.92 18.62 -0.18
C PRO A 52 10.06 19.26 1.19
N SER A 53 9.42 18.66 2.20
CA SER A 53 9.51 19.06 3.61
C SER A 53 10.09 18.01 4.55
N GLN A 54 10.27 16.77 4.09
CA GLN A 54 10.72 15.64 4.91
C GLN A 54 11.77 14.81 4.15
N PRO A 55 12.67 14.09 4.85
CA PRO A 55 13.70 13.29 4.20
C PRO A 55 13.13 12.24 3.23
N ILE A 56 11.97 11.65 3.56
CA ILE A 56 11.30 10.68 2.68
C ILE A 56 10.97 11.27 1.31
N HIS A 57 10.63 12.55 1.21
CA HIS A 57 10.34 13.18 -0.07
C HIS A 57 11.58 13.26 -0.96
N CYS A 58 12.76 13.54 -0.37
CA CYS A 58 14.02 13.56 -1.10
C CYS A 58 14.47 12.14 -1.52
N ILE A 59 14.21 11.13 -0.67
CA ILE A 59 14.49 9.73 -0.97
C ILE A 59 13.60 9.22 -2.11
N VAL A 60 12.29 9.47 -2.04
CA VAL A 60 11.34 9.12 -3.11
C VAL A 60 11.70 9.85 -4.41
N TRP A 61 12.12 11.11 -4.34
CA TRP A 61 12.61 11.84 -5.49
C TRP A 61 13.87 11.18 -6.11
N GLY A 62 14.85 10.79 -5.30
CA GLY A 62 16.06 10.13 -5.80
C GLY A 62 15.76 8.76 -6.43
N LYS A 63 14.90 7.98 -5.75
CA LYS A 63 14.51 6.61 -6.12
C LYS A 63 13.63 6.57 -7.37
N SER A 64 12.50 7.25 -7.34
CA SER A 64 11.43 7.08 -8.33
C SER A 64 11.50 8.08 -9.46
N TYR A 65 12.15 9.23 -9.26
CA TYR A 65 12.28 10.24 -10.30
C TYR A 65 13.70 10.25 -10.89
N LEU A 66 14.71 10.64 -10.12
CA LEU A 66 16.04 10.87 -10.67
C LEU A 66 16.68 9.60 -11.26
N LEU A 67 16.61 8.47 -10.56
CA LEU A 67 17.18 7.21 -11.06
C LEU A 67 16.49 6.76 -12.36
N ASN A 68 15.16 6.84 -12.40
CA ASN A 68 14.36 6.44 -13.55
C ASN A 68 14.59 7.35 -14.76
N GLU A 69 14.73 8.66 -14.58
CA GLU A 69 15.01 9.59 -15.67
C GLU A 69 16.38 9.33 -16.32
N ILE A 70 17.37 8.92 -15.55
CA ILE A 70 18.74 8.73 -16.04
C ILE A 70 19.00 7.32 -16.56
N PHE A 71 18.56 6.30 -15.80
CA PHE A 71 18.86 4.89 -16.10
C PHE A 71 17.62 4.04 -16.41
N GLY A 72 16.42 4.60 -16.31
CA GLY A 72 15.15 3.89 -16.52
C GLY A 72 14.42 4.31 -17.81
N THR A 73 13.13 4.01 -17.84
CA THR A 73 12.16 4.61 -18.76
C THR A 73 11.66 5.90 -18.13
N SER A 74 11.80 7.04 -18.81
CA SER A 74 11.25 8.31 -18.32
C SER A 74 9.73 8.18 -18.14
N GLU A 75 9.24 8.25 -16.91
CA GLU A 75 7.80 8.12 -16.60
C GLU A 75 7.00 9.26 -17.25
N ASP A 76 7.66 10.39 -17.53
CA ASP A 76 7.04 11.52 -18.21
C ASP A 76 6.62 11.19 -19.65
N GLN A 77 7.16 10.13 -20.29
CA GLN A 77 6.69 9.73 -21.63
C GLN A 77 5.23 9.24 -21.65
N ALA A 78 4.74 8.64 -20.56
CA ALA A 78 3.37 8.15 -20.46
C ALA A 78 2.37 9.25 -20.03
N ALA A 79 2.85 10.34 -19.41
CA ALA A 79 2.03 11.47 -19.01
C ALA A 79 1.70 12.44 -20.18
N PHE A 80 2.32 12.26 -21.35
CA PHE A 80 2.08 13.12 -22.52
C PHE A 80 0.73 12.89 -23.24
N ASP A 81 -0.05 11.88 -22.84
CA ASP A 81 -1.28 11.51 -23.57
C ASP A 81 -2.58 12.12 -22.99
N HIS A 82 -2.49 13.00 -21.99
CA HIS A 82 -3.68 13.55 -21.29
C HIS A 82 -3.76 15.08 -21.15
N SER A 83 -3.02 15.86 -21.94
CA SER A 83 -3.27 17.32 -22.01
C SER A 83 -3.28 17.84 -23.44
N THR A 84 -4.36 17.55 -24.17
CA THR A 84 -4.74 18.28 -25.38
C THR A 84 -5.54 19.53 -25.02
N ASP A 85 -4.99 20.40 -24.16
CA ASP A 85 -5.53 21.75 -23.95
C ASP A 85 -4.49 22.78 -24.40
N ALA A 86 -4.92 23.65 -25.33
CA ALA A 86 -4.07 24.50 -26.15
C ALA A 86 -3.51 25.75 -25.44
N ASP A 87 -3.70 25.91 -24.13
CA ASP A 87 -3.39 27.16 -23.42
C ASP A 87 -1.99 27.23 -22.78
N ASN A 88 -1.20 26.15 -22.80
CA ASN A 88 0.11 26.12 -22.14
C ASN A 88 1.30 25.94 -23.11
N ALA A 89 1.32 26.66 -24.23
CA ALA A 89 2.41 26.61 -25.21
C ALA A 89 3.81 26.86 -24.60
N LYS A 90 3.91 27.76 -23.60
CA LYS A 90 5.16 28.03 -22.87
C LYS A 90 5.59 26.85 -21.99
N GLU A 91 4.64 26.20 -21.31
CA GLU A 91 4.92 25.02 -20.49
C GLU A 91 5.36 23.84 -21.36
N ILE A 92 4.71 23.65 -22.52
CA ILE A 92 5.09 22.62 -23.50
C ILE A 92 6.50 22.87 -24.05
N GLU A 93 6.86 24.12 -24.33
CA GLU A 93 8.21 24.47 -24.80
C GLU A 93 9.28 24.28 -23.70
N GLU A 94 8.97 24.63 -22.45
CA GLU A 94 9.85 24.40 -21.31
C GLU A 94 10.03 22.90 -21.01
N LEU A 95 8.96 22.11 -21.08
CA LEU A 95 9.00 20.66 -20.93
C LEU A 95 9.82 19.99 -22.04
N LYS A 96 9.71 20.47 -23.29
CA LYS A 96 10.56 19.99 -24.40
C LYS A 96 12.04 20.29 -24.14
N LYS A 97 12.37 21.51 -23.72
CA LYS A 97 13.75 21.89 -23.34
C LYS A 97 14.28 21.02 -22.20
N GLU A 98 13.44 20.70 -21.22
CA GLU A 98 13.78 19.82 -20.10
C GLU A 98 14.07 18.39 -20.55
N SER A 99 13.21 17.84 -21.41
CA SER A 99 13.39 16.50 -22.00
C SER A 99 14.65 16.41 -22.87
N GLU A 100 14.91 17.42 -23.70
CA GLU A 100 16.12 17.48 -24.53
C GLU A 100 17.39 17.57 -23.68
N ALA A 101 17.39 18.40 -22.63
CA ALA A 101 18.53 18.51 -21.72
C ALA A 101 18.82 17.19 -20.99
N LEU A 102 17.78 16.50 -20.50
CA LEU A 102 17.92 15.20 -19.85
C LEU A 102 18.40 14.12 -20.83
N LYS A 103 17.91 14.15 -22.08
CA LYS A 103 18.41 13.27 -23.13
C LYS A 103 19.90 13.48 -23.42
N MET A 104 20.36 14.73 -23.53
CA MET A 104 21.79 15.04 -23.70
C MET A 104 22.64 14.52 -22.53
N ILE A 105 22.12 14.61 -21.30
CA ILE A 105 22.80 14.08 -20.12
C ILE A 105 22.85 12.55 -20.17
N ARG A 106 21.75 11.89 -20.55
CA ARG A 106 21.69 10.43 -20.73
C ARG A 106 22.64 9.95 -21.81
N ASP A 107 22.80 10.69 -22.90
CA ASP A 107 23.76 10.38 -23.96
C ASP A 107 25.22 10.55 -23.50
N ALA A 108 25.46 11.42 -22.50
CA ALA A 108 26.77 11.59 -21.89
C ALA A 108 27.15 10.47 -20.91
N THR A 109 26.26 9.50 -20.62
CA THR A 109 26.51 8.38 -19.69
C THR A 109 27.83 7.68 -20.01
N GLY A 110 28.68 7.51 -18.99
CA GLY A 110 30.01 6.91 -19.12
C GLY A 110 31.13 7.87 -19.53
N THR A 111 30.85 9.15 -19.76
CA THR A 111 31.87 10.18 -19.92
C THR A 111 32.27 10.79 -18.57
N SER A 112 33.47 11.36 -18.47
CA SER A 112 33.92 12.04 -17.25
C SER A 112 33.14 13.32 -16.91
N LYS A 113 32.42 13.88 -17.89
CA LYS A 113 31.59 15.09 -17.71
C LYS A 113 30.19 14.80 -17.20
N PHE A 114 29.74 13.56 -17.30
CA PHE A 114 28.37 13.17 -16.97
C PHE A 114 27.95 13.51 -15.53
N PRO A 115 28.73 13.19 -14.48
CA PRO A 115 28.35 13.53 -13.11
C PRO A 115 28.19 15.03 -12.90
N GLN A 116 29.07 15.83 -13.51
CA GLN A 116 28.98 17.29 -13.44
C GLN A 116 27.74 17.80 -14.18
N MET A 117 27.51 17.35 -15.43
CA MET A 117 26.36 17.80 -16.23
C MET A 117 25.04 17.49 -15.53
N LEU A 118 24.92 16.30 -14.94
CA LEU A 118 23.74 15.91 -14.17
C LEU A 118 23.60 16.76 -12.91
N PHE A 119 24.68 16.97 -12.16
CA PHE A 119 24.64 17.77 -10.94
C PHE A 119 24.24 19.22 -11.22
N ASP A 120 24.88 19.86 -12.20
CA ASP A 120 24.62 21.25 -12.56
C ASP A 120 23.19 21.42 -13.09
N LYS A 121 22.64 20.45 -13.82
CA LYS A 121 21.22 20.49 -14.23
C LYS A 121 20.29 20.41 -13.02
N VAL A 122 20.46 19.37 -12.20
CA VAL A 122 19.44 18.95 -11.23
C VAL A 122 19.55 19.67 -9.88
N PHE A 123 20.76 19.96 -9.41
CA PHE A 123 21.01 20.58 -8.10
C PHE A 123 21.36 22.08 -8.20
N ASN A 124 21.52 22.60 -9.42
CA ASN A 124 21.74 24.03 -9.68
C ASN A 124 20.63 24.63 -10.54
N ALA A 125 20.64 24.38 -11.86
CA ALA A 125 19.74 25.06 -12.80
C ALA A 125 18.25 24.84 -12.48
N ASP A 126 17.84 23.60 -12.17
CA ASP A 126 16.47 23.30 -11.79
C ASP A 126 16.08 23.93 -10.45
N ILE A 127 17.02 24.07 -9.52
CA ILE A 127 16.80 24.73 -8.24
C ILE A 127 16.71 26.24 -8.42
N GLU A 128 17.49 26.84 -9.32
CA GLU A 128 17.38 28.25 -9.67
C GLU A 128 16.02 28.58 -10.30
N ARG A 129 15.57 27.75 -11.25
CA ARG A 129 14.23 27.84 -11.85
C ARG A 129 13.13 27.71 -10.81
N LEU A 130 13.23 26.71 -9.93
CA LEU A 130 12.26 26.49 -8.87
C LEU A 130 12.23 27.68 -7.88
N ARG A 131 13.40 28.25 -7.56
CA ARG A 131 13.53 29.42 -6.70
C ARG A 131 12.94 30.69 -7.33
N SER A 132 12.91 30.82 -8.66
CA SER A 132 12.34 32.00 -9.34
C SER A 132 10.82 32.02 -9.37
N VAL A 133 10.13 30.97 -8.92
CA VAL A 133 8.66 30.98 -8.78
C VAL A 133 8.26 31.83 -7.57
N GLU A 134 8.04 33.11 -7.81
CA GLU A 134 7.64 34.09 -6.81
C GLU A 134 6.30 33.69 -6.14
N GLY A 135 6.20 33.85 -4.81
CA GLY A 135 5.02 33.44 -4.02
C GLY A 135 5.16 32.09 -3.32
N MET A 136 5.85 31.11 -3.91
CA MET A 136 6.01 29.76 -3.34
C MET A 136 6.86 29.75 -2.04
N TRP A 137 7.77 30.72 -1.90
CA TRP A 137 8.76 30.79 -0.81
C TRP A 137 8.45 31.85 0.24
N THR A 138 7.21 32.34 0.28
CA THR A 138 6.78 33.37 1.25
C THR A 138 6.70 32.83 2.67
N SER A 139 6.18 31.62 2.83
CA SER A 139 6.00 30.94 4.12
C SER A 139 7.08 29.88 4.40
N ARG A 140 7.96 29.61 3.43
CA ARG A 140 8.95 28.52 3.48
C ARG A 140 10.32 29.01 3.07
N ARG A 141 11.36 28.38 3.60
CA ARG A 141 12.74 28.66 3.21
C ARG A 141 12.93 28.33 1.72
N ALA A 142 13.38 29.31 0.95
CA ALA A 142 13.76 29.12 -0.44
C ALA A 142 14.96 28.16 -0.57
N PRO A 143 14.96 27.25 -1.56
CA PRO A 143 16.04 26.32 -1.77
C PRO A 143 17.31 27.05 -2.22
N LYS A 144 18.48 26.53 -1.84
CA LYS A 144 19.78 27.11 -2.21
C LYS A 144 20.43 26.25 -3.30
N PRO A 145 20.61 26.77 -4.53
CA PRO A 145 21.31 26.04 -5.58
C PRO A 145 22.77 25.77 -5.17
N LEU A 146 23.30 24.64 -5.63
CA LEU A 146 24.64 24.18 -5.31
C LEU A 146 25.52 24.17 -6.56
N GLN A 147 26.80 24.54 -6.41
CA GLN A 147 27.77 24.53 -7.50
C GLN A 147 28.70 23.33 -7.36
N TYR A 148 28.75 22.47 -8.39
CA TYR A 148 29.53 21.23 -8.37
C TYR A 148 31.01 21.46 -8.04
N GLN A 149 31.65 22.41 -8.73
CA GLN A 149 33.08 22.73 -8.61
C GLN A 149 33.45 23.19 -7.21
N THR A 150 32.61 24.02 -6.60
CA THR A 150 32.85 24.56 -5.26
C THR A 150 32.86 23.46 -4.22
N ILE A 151 31.91 22.53 -4.29
CA ILE A 151 31.82 21.40 -3.36
C ILE A 151 32.95 20.40 -3.63
N LEU A 152 33.23 20.10 -4.90
CA LEU A 152 34.30 19.19 -5.29
C LEU A 152 35.68 19.69 -4.82
N ALA A 153 35.94 21.00 -4.89
CA ALA A 153 37.17 21.61 -4.39
C ALA A 153 37.34 21.45 -2.87
N GLN A 154 36.24 21.38 -2.12
CA GLN A 154 36.22 21.17 -0.67
C GLN A 154 36.23 19.68 -0.29
N ALA A 155 35.98 18.78 -1.24
CA ALA A 155 35.84 17.35 -1.01
C ALA A 155 37.17 16.57 -0.93
N GLY A 156 38.33 17.25 -0.87
CA GLY A 156 39.65 16.58 -0.90
C GLY A 156 39.82 15.48 0.15
N GLU A 157 39.38 15.71 1.39
CA GLU A 157 39.41 14.71 2.47
C GLU A 157 38.41 13.57 2.25
N ALA A 158 37.21 13.88 1.74
CA ALA A 158 36.18 12.89 1.43
C ALA A 158 36.63 11.96 0.28
N ILE A 159 37.32 12.50 -0.73
CA ILE A 159 37.91 11.73 -1.83
C ILE A 159 38.97 10.77 -1.30
N ALA A 160 39.85 11.23 -0.42
CA ALA A 160 40.90 10.39 0.17
C ALA A 160 40.34 9.25 1.05
N ASN A 161 39.19 9.46 1.68
CA ASN A 161 38.56 8.50 2.61
C ASN A 161 37.35 7.77 2.01
N LYS A 162 37.18 7.78 0.68
CA LYS A 162 36.01 7.23 -0.01
C LYS A 162 35.65 5.81 0.42
N ASP A 163 36.63 4.90 0.48
CA ASP A 163 36.37 3.51 0.86
C ASP A 163 35.86 3.39 2.31
N LYS A 164 36.34 4.24 3.21
CA LYS A 164 35.87 4.26 4.60
C LYS A 164 34.41 4.77 4.68
N ILE A 165 34.06 5.75 3.85
CA ILE A 165 32.70 6.31 3.78
C ILE A 165 31.70 5.27 3.27
N LEU A 166 32.08 4.48 2.26
CA LEU A 166 31.22 3.44 1.67
C LEU A 166 30.99 2.23 2.59
N ASN A 167 31.87 2.01 3.58
CA ASN A 167 31.77 0.89 4.52
C ASN A 167 31.01 1.22 5.82
N ASP A 168 30.66 2.48 6.06
CA ASP A 168 29.92 2.92 7.26
C ASP A 168 28.48 3.31 6.92
N ASP A 169 27.58 2.34 7.04
CA ASP A 169 26.17 2.49 6.64
C ASP A 169 25.35 3.38 7.59
N GLN A 170 25.78 3.54 8.85
CA GLN A 170 25.01 4.22 9.88
C GLN A 170 25.38 5.70 10.01
N ARG A 171 26.57 6.09 9.54
CA ARG A 171 26.98 7.49 9.56
C ARG A 171 26.23 8.31 8.52
N VAL A 172 25.84 9.51 8.92
CA VAL A 172 25.24 10.50 8.00
C VAL A 172 26.38 11.21 7.26
N TRP A 173 26.36 11.16 5.93
CA TRP A 173 27.36 11.81 5.10
C TRP A 173 27.24 13.34 5.10
N SER A 174 28.38 14.03 5.04
CA SER A 174 28.42 15.47 4.75
C SER A 174 27.97 15.76 3.31
N LEU A 175 27.89 17.05 2.94
CA LEU A 175 27.56 17.42 1.55
C LEU A 175 28.64 16.97 0.57
N GLU A 176 29.90 17.16 0.95
CA GLU A 176 31.10 16.81 0.19
C GLU A 176 31.20 15.28 0.04
N GLU A 177 30.96 14.54 1.11
CA GLU A 177 30.93 13.07 1.10
C GLU A 177 29.79 12.53 0.25
N SER A 178 28.60 13.15 0.35
CA SER A 178 27.47 12.79 -0.51
C SER A 178 27.80 13.03 -1.99
N LEU A 179 28.54 14.10 -2.33
CA LEU A 179 29.01 14.33 -3.69
C LEU A 179 29.98 13.26 -4.18
N VAL A 180 30.93 12.84 -3.33
CA VAL A 180 31.90 11.78 -3.67
C VAL A 180 31.18 10.45 -3.94
N VAL A 181 30.22 10.07 -3.09
CA VAL A 181 29.42 8.85 -3.28
C VAL A 181 28.48 8.97 -4.49
N PHE A 182 27.90 10.15 -4.75
CA PHE A 182 27.11 10.40 -5.94
C PHE A 182 27.92 10.17 -7.23
N ASN A 183 29.13 10.72 -7.30
CA ASN A 183 30.01 10.54 -8.46
C ASN A 183 30.45 9.08 -8.64
N ASP A 184 30.75 8.39 -7.54
CA ASP A 184 31.13 6.98 -7.57
C ASP A 184 29.99 6.06 -8.03
N SER A 185 28.81 6.21 -7.43
CA SER A 185 27.64 5.42 -7.81
C SER A 185 27.23 5.68 -9.26
N LEU A 186 27.32 6.92 -9.74
CA LEU A 186 27.12 7.24 -11.16
C LEU A 186 28.11 6.55 -12.09
N ASP A 187 29.39 6.47 -11.73
CA ASP A 187 30.41 5.77 -12.53
C ASP A 187 30.13 4.26 -12.59
N ARG A 188 29.80 3.64 -11.44
CA ARG A 188 29.41 2.22 -11.36
C ARG A 188 28.16 1.93 -12.19
N LEU A 189 27.08 2.70 -12.02
CA LEU A 189 25.84 2.57 -12.77
C LEU A 189 26.04 2.82 -14.28
N SER A 190 26.89 3.78 -14.64
CA SER A 190 27.25 4.06 -16.04
C SER A 190 27.96 2.87 -16.69
N LYS A 191 28.92 2.26 -15.99
CA LYS A 191 29.61 1.05 -16.49
C LYS A 191 28.63 -0.10 -16.68
N ARG A 192 27.77 -0.33 -15.69
CA ARG A 192 26.75 -1.39 -15.72
C ARG A 192 25.77 -1.22 -16.88
N ILE A 193 25.22 -0.02 -17.10
CA ILE A 193 24.28 0.19 -18.20
C ILE A 193 24.95 0.04 -19.57
N LEU A 194 26.21 0.46 -19.71
CA LEU A 194 26.98 0.29 -20.94
C LEU A 194 27.29 -1.19 -21.21
N GLU A 195 27.59 -1.98 -20.18
CA GLU A 195 27.76 -3.44 -20.30
C GLU A 195 26.47 -4.13 -20.69
N LEU A 196 25.34 -3.77 -20.07
CA LEU A 196 24.02 -4.29 -20.45
C LEU A 196 23.69 -3.95 -21.91
N LYS A 197 23.99 -2.73 -22.37
CA LYS A 197 23.80 -2.33 -23.77
C LYS A 197 24.68 -3.13 -24.74
N LYS A 198 25.91 -3.49 -24.33
CA LYS A 198 26.83 -4.31 -25.16
C LYS A 198 26.36 -5.76 -25.29
N ASN A 199 25.75 -6.31 -24.23
CA ASN A 199 25.33 -7.71 -24.17
C ASN A 199 23.90 -7.95 -24.66
N LYS A 200 23.18 -6.87 -25.00
CA LYS A 200 21.80 -6.89 -25.48
C LYS A 200 21.71 -7.47 -26.89
N LYS A 201 20.66 -8.26 -27.16
CA LYS A 201 20.30 -8.67 -28.53
C LYS A 201 19.57 -7.53 -29.26
N PRO A 202 19.69 -7.41 -30.59
CA PRO A 202 19.04 -6.32 -31.34
C PRO A 202 17.52 -6.26 -31.15
N GLU A 203 16.87 -7.40 -30.92
CA GLU A 203 15.42 -7.51 -30.70
C GLU A 203 14.93 -7.12 -29.29
N ASP A 204 15.80 -7.03 -28.30
CA ASP A 204 15.40 -6.75 -26.91
C ASP A 204 15.11 -5.23 -26.71
N PRO A 205 14.31 -4.84 -25.70
CA PRO A 205 14.18 -3.43 -25.30
C PRO A 205 15.50 -2.88 -24.74
N ASP A 206 15.68 -1.56 -24.72
CA ASP A 206 16.87 -0.97 -24.09
C ASP A 206 16.93 -1.33 -22.61
N PRO A 207 18.11 -1.71 -22.08
CA PRO A 207 18.22 -2.08 -20.69
C PRO A 207 17.91 -0.87 -19.81
N THR A 208 17.31 -1.14 -18.66
CA THR A 208 17.00 -0.16 -17.63
C THR A 208 17.56 -0.62 -16.29
N ILE A 209 17.83 0.34 -15.40
CA ILE A 209 18.18 0.07 -14.01
C ILE A 209 17.03 0.62 -13.16
N THR A 210 16.38 -0.29 -12.44
CA THR A 210 15.38 0.03 -11.43
C THR A 210 16.02 0.01 -10.05
N PHE A 211 15.46 0.76 -9.12
CA PHE A 211 15.97 0.78 -7.75
C PHE A 211 15.79 -0.58 -7.08
N ASP A 212 16.87 -1.08 -6.48
CA ASP A 212 16.85 -2.22 -5.57
C ASP A 212 17.55 -1.86 -4.25
N LYS A 213 16.86 -2.06 -3.13
CA LYS A 213 17.37 -1.76 -1.78
C LYS A 213 18.58 -2.63 -1.40
N ASP A 214 18.75 -3.76 -2.06
CA ASP A 214 19.86 -4.71 -1.81
C ASP A 214 21.01 -4.53 -2.83
N ASP A 215 20.81 -3.68 -3.83
CA ASP A 215 21.83 -3.26 -4.79
C ASP A 215 22.58 -2.03 -4.28
N ILE A 216 23.88 -2.21 -4.00
CA ILE A 216 24.76 -1.18 -3.46
C ILE A 216 24.81 0.04 -4.39
N ASP A 217 24.86 -0.15 -5.71
CA ASP A 217 25.02 0.93 -6.67
C ASP A 217 23.80 1.88 -6.63
N THR A 218 22.60 1.29 -6.68
CA THR A 218 21.35 2.08 -6.69
C THR A 218 21.05 2.69 -5.32
N LEU A 219 21.36 1.99 -4.22
CA LEU A 219 21.18 2.51 -2.88
C LEU A 219 22.10 3.70 -2.58
N ASP A 220 23.36 3.62 -3.01
CA ASP A 220 24.33 4.71 -2.85
C ASP A 220 23.91 5.94 -3.65
N PHE A 221 23.47 5.73 -4.90
CA PHE A 221 22.96 6.79 -5.75
C PHE A 221 21.75 7.50 -5.12
N VAL A 222 20.76 6.74 -4.64
CA VAL A 222 19.55 7.29 -4.01
C VAL A 222 19.89 8.02 -2.70
N THR A 223 20.75 7.43 -1.86
CA THR A 223 21.16 8.05 -0.59
C THR A 223 21.89 9.36 -0.82
N ALA A 224 22.87 9.36 -1.72
CA ALA A 224 23.69 10.53 -2.02
C ALA A 224 22.84 11.66 -2.63
N SER A 225 22.05 11.36 -3.66
CA SER A 225 21.18 12.35 -4.32
C SER A 225 20.11 12.91 -3.38
N ALA A 226 19.52 12.07 -2.52
CA ALA A 226 18.54 12.51 -1.52
C ALA A 226 19.18 13.41 -0.44
N ASN A 227 20.42 13.14 -0.02
CA ASN A 227 21.14 13.94 0.96
C ASN A 227 21.60 15.30 0.41
N ILE A 228 22.04 15.34 -0.85
CA ILE A 228 22.35 16.59 -1.56
C ILE A 228 21.07 17.44 -1.65
N ARG A 229 19.96 16.84 -2.11
CA ARG A 229 18.65 17.52 -2.16
C ARG A 229 18.18 17.98 -0.79
N SER A 230 18.33 17.16 0.25
CA SER A 230 17.96 17.54 1.62
C SER A 230 18.73 18.80 2.06
N THR A 231 20.02 18.91 1.70
CA THR A 231 20.83 20.09 2.01
C THR A 231 20.31 21.35 1.30
N ILE A 232 19.89 21.24 0.03
CA ILE A 232 19.31 22.34 -0.76
C ILE A 232 18.08 22.94 -0.09
N PHE A 233 17.19 22.07 0.42
CA PHE A 233 15.92 22.47 1.05
C PHE A 233 16.04 22.69 2.57
N GLY A 234 17.21 22.49 3.17
CA GLY A 234 17.41 22.64 4.62
C GLY A 234 16.75 21.55 5.46
N ILE A 235 16.61 20.34 4.90
CA ILE A 235 16.09 19.14 5.54
C ILE A 235 17.25 18.33 6.14
N ASN A 236 16.98 17.62 7.24
CA ASN A 236 17.95 16.72 7.86
C ASN A 236 18.29 15.56 6.92
N LYS A 237 19.59 15.36 6.70
CA LYS A 237 20.13 14.22 5.95
C LYS A 237 19.91 12.90 6.70
N LYS A 238 20.00 11.79 5.96
CA LYS A 238 19.84 10.43 6.48
C LYS A 238 21.06 9.58 6.15
N SER A 239 21.34 8.60 7.00
CA SER A 239 22.38 7.61 6.73
C SER A 239 21.95 6.69 5.60
N ARG A 240 22.89 5.93 5.04
CA ARG A 240 22.60 4.91 4.03
C ARG A 240 21.65 3.84 4.57
N PHE A 241 21.82 3.45 5.83
CA PHE A 241 20.94 2.52 6.53
C PHE A 241 19.51 3.05 6.67
N ASP A 242 19.33 4.29 7.12
CA ASP A 242 18.01 4.91 7.24
C ASP A 242 17.34 5.03 5.87
N THR A 243 18.08 5.45 4.84
CA THR A 243 17.58 5.52 3.47
C THR A 243 17.15 4.14 2.96
N LYS A 244 17.93 3.09 3.22
CA LYS A 244 17.56 1.71 2.86
C LYS A 244 16.22 1.31 3.48
N GLN A 245 16.02 1.61 4.76
CA GLN A 245 14.77 1.31 5.46
C GLN A 245 13.58 2.07 4.86
N MET A 246 13.76 3.37 4.63
CA MET A 246 12.73 4.27 4.11
C MET A 246 12.38 4.00 2.64
N ALA A 247 13.38 3.76 1.79
CA ALA A 247 13.20 3.50 0.36
C ALA A 247 12.66 2.09 0.07
N GLY A 248 13.02 1.12 0.93
CA GLY A 248 12.60 -0.28 0.81
C GLY A 248 11.29 -0.60 1.52
N ASN A 249 10.66 0.36 2.20
CA ASN A 249 9.52 0.13 3.11
C ASN A 249 9.79 -1.05 4.08
N ILE A 250 11.02 -1.11 4.62
CA ILE A 250 11.48 -2.29 5.36
C ILE A 250 10.80 -2.35 6.72
N ILE A 251 9.97 -3.37 6.89
CA ILE A 251 9.45 -3.78 8.20
C ILE A 251 10.51 -4.69 8.86
N PRO A 252 11.00 -4.36 10.07
CA PRO A 252 11.91 -5.23 10.79
C PRO A 252 11.31 -6.62 10.97
N ALA A 253 12.05 -7.66 10.60
CA ALA A 253 11.67 -9.05 10.83
C ALA A 253 12.48 -9.61 12.01
N ILE A 254 11.80 -10.26 12.94
CA ILE A 254 12.43 -10.86 14.12
C ILE A 254 12.12 -12.35 14.10
N ALA A 255 13.16 -13.18 14.11
CA ALA A 255 13.02 -14.63 13.99
C ALA A 255 12.12 -15.23 15.09
N THR A 256 12.20 -14.72 16.31
CA THR A 256 11.37 -15.17 17.44
C THR A 256 9.89 -14.81 17.24
N THR A 257 9.58 -13.61 16.73
CA THR A 257 8.20 -13.22 16.37
C THR A 257 7.63 -14.18 15.33
N ASN A 258 8.40 -14.48 14.27
CA ASN A 258 7.97 -15.41 13.22
C ASN A 258 7.74 -16.82 13.78
N ALA A 259 8.63 -17.30 14.65
CA ALA A 259 8.48 -18.62 15.29
C ALA A 259 7.22 -18.70 16.16
N ILE A 260 6.93 -17.66 16.95
CA ILE A 260 5.71 -17.59 17.77
C ILE A 260 4.47 -17.60 16.87
N VAL A 261 4.42 -16.74 15.84
CA VAL A 261 3.27 -16.65 14.92
C VAL A 261 3.07 -17.96 14.15
N ALA A 262 4.14 -18.60 13.68
CA ALA A 262 4.04 -19.92 13.03
C ALA A 262 3.48 -20.99 13.99
N GLY A 263 3.91 -20.99 15.26
CA GLY A 263 3.34 -21.86 16.29
C GLY A 263 1.85 -21.60 16.51
N LEU A 264 1.43 -20.34 16.54
CA LEU A 264 0.02 -19.96 16.63
C LEU A 264 -0.80 -20.43 15.41
N CYS A 265 -0.25 -20.37 14.20
CA CYS A 265 -0.89 -20.90 12.99
C CYS A 265 -1.20 -22.39 13.14
N VAL A 266 -0.24 -23.19 13.64
CA VAL A 266 -0.43 -24.63 13.88
C VAL A 266 -1.47 -24.87 14.99
N LEU A 267 -1.49 -24.07 16.05
CA LEU A 267 -2.50 -24.19 17.10
C LEU A 267 -3.91 -23.89 16.59
N GLN A 268 -4.08 -22.91 15.70
CA GLN A 268 -5.38 -22.64 15.07
C GLN A 268 -5.76 -23.75 14.06
N SER A 269 -4.79 -24.36 13.39
CA SER A 269 -5.07 -25.44 12.41
C SER A 269 -5.70 -26.66 13.06
N PHE A 270 -5.31 -27.02 14.30
CA PHE A 270 -5.98 -28.09 15.04
C PHE A 270 -7.48 -27.83 15.25
N LYS A 271 -7.88 -26.59 15.49
CA LYS A 271 -9.30 -26.23 15.64
C LYS A 271 -10.04 -26.32 14.30
N VAL A 272 -9.39 -25.86 13.22
CA VAL A 272 -9.91 -25.97 11.86
C VAL A 272 -10.14 -27.42 11.47
N LEU A 273 -9.16 -28.30 11.72
CA LEU A 273 -9.25 -29.73 11.42
C LEU A 273 -10.34 -30.46 12.22
N LYS A 274 -10.68 -29.97 13.42
CA LYS A 274 -11.80 -30.46 14.22
C LYS A 274 -13.16 -29.88 13.81
N GLY A 275 -13.19 -28.91 12.89
CA GLY A 275 -14.40 -28.17 12.53
C GLY A 275 -14.87 -27.17 13.60
N GLU A 276 -14.02 -26.84 14.59
CA GLU A 276 -14.34 -25.98 15.73
C GLU A 276 -14.17 -24.49 15.38
N TYR A 277 -14.76 -24.02 14.28
CA TYR A 277 -14.58 -22.65 13.78
C TYR A 277 -15.05 -21.58 14.77
N ALA A 278 -16.12 -21.84 15.52
CA ALA A 278 -16.62 -20.94 16.57
C ALA A 278 -15.63 -20.76 17.74
N GLN A 279 -14.68 -21.70 17.91
CA GLN A 279 -13.63 -21.62 18.92
C GLN A 279 -12.32 -21.03 18.37
N SER A 280 -12.26 -20.78 17.06
CA SER A 280 -11.17 -20.02 16.46
C SER A 280 -11.20 -18.58 17.01
N LYS A 281 -10.01 -18.02 17.19
CA LYS A 281 -9.83 -16.66 17.70
C LYS A 281 -8.80 -15.97 16.84
N GLU A 282 -9.00 -14.68 16.63
CA GLU A 282 -7.94 -13.82 16.11
C GLU A 282 -6.95 -13.61 17.27
N VAL A 283 -5.69 -13.98 17.10
CA VAL A 283 -4.68 -13.91 18.17
C VAL A 283 -3.64 -12.89 17.80
N PHE A 284 -3.49 -11.86 18.62
CA PHE A 284 -2.47 -10.83 18.46
C PHE A 284 -1.31 -11.10 19.42
N LEU A 285 -0.09 -11.05 18.90
CA LEU A 285 1.15 -10.97 19.66
C LEU A 285 1.48 -9.49 19.86
N THR A 286 1.42 -9.03 21.11
CA THR A 286 1.61 -7.61 21.48
C THR A 286 2.55 -7.49 22.68
N PRO A 287 3.87 -7.62 22.49
CA PRO A 287 4.82 -7.74 23.61
C PRO A 287 4.90 -6.56 24.57
N PHE A 288 4.41 -5.38 24.17
CA PHE A 288 4.41 -4.17 24.99
C PHE A 288 3.02 -3.78 25.51
N ALA A 289 1.99 -4.61 25.28
CA ALA A 289 0.67 -4.38 25.84
C ALA A 289 0.67 -4.71 27.35
N PRO A 290 0.07 -3.87 28.21
CA PRO A 290 0.16 -4.01 29.66
C PRO A 290 -0.56 -5.23 30.23
N ALA A 291 -1.49 -5.83 29.48
CA ALA A 291 -2.35 -6.89 30.00
C ALA A 291 -1.84 -8.30 29.68
N ARG A 292 -1.49 -8.59 28.42
CA ARG A 292 -1.11 -9.93 27.95
C ARG A 292 -0.22 -9.85 26.72
N LEU A 293 0.79 -10.73 26.65
CA LEU A 293 1.66 -10.94 25.49
C LEU A 293 0.88 -11.47 24.28
N LEU A 294 -0.01 -12.45 24.52
CA LEU A 294 -0.92 -12.99 23.52
C LEU A 294 -2.34 -12.53 23.88
N ALA A 295 -2.91 -11.71 23.02
CA ALA A 295 -4.25 -11.15 23.16
C ALA A 295 -5.19 -11.86 22.16
N PRO A 296 -5.96 -12.87 22.59
CA PRO A 296 -6.97 -13.48 21.75
C PRO A 296 -8.25 -12.62 21.75
N ASP A 297 -8.76 -12.36 20.56
CA ASP A 297 -10.04 -11.69 20.31
C ASP A 297 -11.01 -12.63 19.58
N ARG A 298 -12.30 -12.28 19.59
CA ARG A 298 -13.31 -13.02 18.84
C ARG A 298 -13.06 -12.87 17.35
N SER A 299 -13.22 -13.97 16.61
CA SER A 299 -13.24 -13.91 15.15
C SER A 299 -14.38 -13.00 14.70
N ARG A 300 -14.07 -12.11 13.76
CA ARG A 300 -15.04 -11.18 13.19
C ARG A 300 -16.00 -11.91 12.29
N GLU A 301 -17.25 -11.47 12.24
CA GLU A 301 -18.26 -12.02 11.34
C GLU A 301 -18.09 -11.47 9.91
N PRO A 302 -18.51 -12.20 8.87
CA PRO A 302 -18.50 -11.70 7.50
C PRO A 302 -19.24 -10.36 7.38
N ASN A 303 -18.58 -9.37 6.78
CA ASN A 303 -19.24 -8.10 6.49
C ASN A 303 -20.21 -8.29 5.31
N PRO A 304 -21.53 -8.03 5.47
CA PRO A 304 -22.52 -8.15 4.40
C PRO A 304 -22.26 -7.23 3.19
N GLU A 305 -21.53 -6.13 3.40
CA GLU A 305 -21.16 -5.18 2.34
C GLU A 305 -19.79 -5.48 1.72
N CYS A 306 -19.11 -6.56 2.13
CA CYS A 306 -17.78 -6.88 1.62
C CYS A 306 -17.84 -7.32 0.15
N PRO A 307 -17.19 -6.63 -0.79
CA PRO A 307 -17.28 -6.94 -2.22
C PRO A 307 -16.63 -8.28 -2.61
N VAL A 308 -15.99 -8.96 -1.65
CA VAL A 308 -15.26 -10.22 -1.87
C VAL A 308 -15.99 -11.42 -1.29
N CYS A 309 -16.48 -11.34 -0.04
CA CYS A 309 -17.08 -12.50 0.63
C CYS A 309 -18.60 -12.44 0.80
N SER A 310 -19.25 -11.30 0.51
CA SER A 310 -20.71 -11.24 0.45
C SER A 310 -21.27 -11.67 -0.92
N VAL A 311 -20.39 -12.02 -1.86
CA VAL A 311 -20.75 -12.45 -3.21
C VAL A 311 -21.24 -13.90 -3.23
N TYR A 312 -22.14 -14.20 -4.17
CA TYR A 312 -22.57 -15.55 -4.46
C TYR A 312 -21.60 -16.20 -5.45
N PHE A 313 -20.95 -17.30 -5.05
CA PHE A 313 -20.01 -18.02 -5.91
C PHE A 313 -20.69 -19.19 -6.60
N THR A 314 -20.47 -19.32 -7.90
CA THR A 314 -20.93 -20.47 -8.69
C THR A 314 -19.90 -20.89 -9.74
N SER A 315 -20.15 -22.00 -10.42
CA SER A 315 -19.30 -22.49 -11.50
C SER A 315 -20.15 -22.96 -12.68
N ILE A 316 -19.56 -22.88 -13.87
CA ILE A 316 -20.14 -23.40 -15.10
C ILE A 316 -19.11 -24.22 -15.84
N VAL A 317 -19.60 -25.11 -16.71
CA VAL A 317 -18.81 -25.78 -17.73
C VAL A 317 -19.12 -25.12 -19.07
N ALA A 318 -18.09 -24.66 -19.77
CA ALA A 318 -18.20 -24.04 -21.09
C ALA A 318 -17.34 -24.78 -22.10
N ASP A 319 -17.90 -25.01 -23.29
CA ASP A 319 -17.16 -25.45 -24.46
C ASP A 319 -16.55 -24.24 -25.16
N LEU A 320 -15.33 -23.88 -24.75
CA LEU A 320 -14.63 -22.68 -25.21
C LEU A 320 -14.38 -22.64 -26.73
N SER A 321 -14.55 -23.77 -27.44
CA SER A 321 -14.41 -23.81 -28.89
C SER A 321 -15.56 -23.09 -29.63
N ARG A 322 -16.74 -23.04 -29.01
CA ARG A 322 -17.97 -22.53 -29.62
C ARG A 322 -18.80 -21.60 -28.74
N ALA A 323 -18.62 -21.60 -27.42
CA ALA A 323 -19.39 -20.77 -26.50
C ALA A 323 -19.17 -19.27 -26.76
N THR A 324 -20.28 -18.55 -26.84
CA THR A 324 -20.33 -17.08 -26.98
C THR A 324 -20.70 -16.40 -25.66
N LEU A 325 -20.46 -15.10 -25.57
CA LEU A 325 -20.92 -14.32 -24.42
C LEU A 325 -22.45 -14.32 -24.31
N LYS A 326 -23.16 -14.34 -25.44
CA LYS A 326 -24.62 -14.45 -25.48
C LYS A 326 -25.12 -15.73 -24.83
N ASP A 327 -24.50 -16.88 -25.14
CA ASP A 327 -24.87 -18.15 -24.53
C ASP A 327 -24.74 -18.09 -23.00
N LEU A 328 -23.66 -17.48 -22.49
CA LEU A 328 -23.47 -17.27 -21.06
C LEU A 328 -24.57 -16.38 -20.46
N VAL A 329 -24.85 -15.25 -21.09
CA VAL A 329 -25.81 -14.26 -20.59
C VAL A 329 -27.23 -14.84 -20.58
N ASP A 330 -27.69 -15.35 -21.71
CA ASP A 330 -29.07 -15.83 -21.88
C ASP A 330 -29.30 -17.13 -21.07
N ASP A 331 -28.40 -18.10 -21.20
CA ASP A 331 -28.63 -19.46 -20.66
C ASP A 331 -28.20 -19.62 -19.21
N ILE A 332 -27.24 -18.83 -18.72
CA ILE A 332 -26.76 -18.91 -17.33
C ILE A 332 -27.27 -17.73 -16.52
N VAL A 333 -26.96 -16.50 -16.92
CA VAL A 333 -27.23 -15.32 -16.09
C VAL A 333 -28.73 -15.04 -15.99
N MET A 334 -29.42 -14.89 -17.11
CA MET A 334 -30.86 -14.65 -17.14
C MET A 334 -31.65 -15.90 -16.71
N SER A 335 -31.46 -17.01 -17.42
CA SER A 335 -32.30 -18.21 -17.25
C SER A 335 -32.04 -19.02 -15.97
N LYS A 336 -30.79 -19.06 -15.48
CA LYS A 336 -30.40 -19.97 -14.39
C LYS A 336 -30.01 -19.27 -13.09
N LEU A 337 -29.60 -18.01 -13.15
CA LEU A 337 -29.26 -17.20 -11.98
C LEU A 337 -30.37 -16.18 -11.63
N GLY A 338 -31.43 -16.08 -12.43
CA GLY A 338 -32.62 -15.29 -12.10
C GLY A 338 -32.47 -13.79 -12.32
N PHE A 339 -31.62 -13.39 -13.27
CA PHE A 339 -31.46 -12.00 -13.72
C PHE A 339 -32.38 -11.63 -14.89
N GLU A 340 -33.38 -12.46 -15.20
CA GLU A 340 -34.37 -12.15 -16.25
C GLU A 340 -35.15 -10.87 -15.88
N GLY A 341 -35.14 -9.89 -16.79
CA GLY A 341 -35.81 -8.59 -16.58
C GLY A 341 -35.11 -7.64 -15.61
N LYS A 342 -33.83 -7.89 -15.28
CA LYS A 342 -32.99 -7.01 -14.45
C LYS A 342 -31.90 -6.35 -15.28
N GLU A 343 -31.49 -5.15 -14.89
CA GLU A 343 -30.30 -4.49 -15.45
C GLU A 343 -29.04 -4.98 -14.73
N PHE A 344 -28.05 -5.45 -15.48
CA PHE A 344 -26.81 -5.95 -14.89
C PHE A 344 -25.60 -5.79 -15.80
N VAL A 345 -24.43 -5.86 -15.18
CA VAL A 345 -23.14 -5.79 -15.87
C VAL A 345 -22.36 -7.07 -15.64
N VAL A 346 -21.71 -7.58 -16.69
CA VAL A 346 -20.77 -8.70 -16.59
C VAL A 346 -19.35 -8.18 -16.79
N ASN A 347 -18.51 -8.37 -15.78
CA ASN A 347 -17.09 -7.97 -15.78
C ASN A 347 -16.17 -9.19 -15.79
N ASN A 348 -14.98 -9.05 -16.36
CA ASN A 348 -13.83 -9.91 -16.12
C ASN A 348 -12.69 -9.11 -15.46
N ASP A 349 -11.51 -9.73 -15.33
CA ASP A 349 -10.32 -9.08 -14.74
C ASP A 349 -9.77 -7.91 -15.57
N ILE A 350 -10.18 -7.77 -16.84
CA ILE A 350 -9.72 -6.73 -17.77
C ILE A 350 -10.68 -5.53 -17.76
N GLY A 351 -11.98 -5.78 -17.62
CA GLY A 351 -13.00 -4.74 -17.55
C GLY A 351 -14.41 -5.26 -17.84
N THR A 352 -15.27 -4.33 -18.23
CA THR A 352 -16.66 -4.63 -18.60
C THR A 352 -16.73 -5.40 -19.91
N LEU A 353 -17.43 -6.54 -19.89
CA LEU A 353 -17.68 -7.36 -21.07
C LEU A 353 -18.99 -6.98 -21.75
N VAL A 354 -20.04 -6.74 -20.97
CA VAL A 354 -21.36 -6.34 -21.47
C VAL A 354 -22.14 -5.63 -20.38
N GLU A 355 -22.89 -4.62 -20.78
CA GLU A 355 -23.93 -3.97 -19.97
C GLU A 355 -25.29 -4.35 -20.55
N CYS A 356 -26.08 -5.11 -19.79
CA CYS A 356 -27.37 -5.62 -20.22
C CYS A 356 -28.49 -4.69 -19.74
N PHE A 357 -29.06 -3.92 -20.67
CA PHE A 357 -30.26 -3.08 -20.50
C PHE A 357 -31.43 -3.65 -21.33
N GLU A 358 -32.66 -3.13 -21.12
CA GLU A 358 -33.89 -3.65 -21.75
C GLU A 358 -33.85 -3.75 -23.30
N ASP A 359 -33.02 -2.98 -23.99
CA ASP A 359 -32.90 -2.94 -25.47
C ASP A 359 -31.57 -3.52 -26.00
N GLY A 360 -31.02 -4.54 -25.33
CA GLY A 360 -29.63 -5.03 -25.49
C GLY A 360 -29.15 -5.46 -26.90
N ASP A 361 -28.44 -4.56 -27.58
CA ASP A 361 -27.53 -4.84 -28.69
C ASP A 361 -26.08 -4.47 -28.29
N ASP A 362 -25.34 -5.39 -27.67
CA ASP A 362 -23.91 -5.23 -27.37
C ASP A 362 -23.06 -6.04 -28.36
N GLU A 363 -22.05 -5.40 -28.95
CA GLU A 363 -21.15 -6.00 -29.95
C GLU A 363 -20.35 -7.19 -29.43
N ASN A 364 -20.21 -7.34 -28.11
CA ASN A 364 -19.49 -8.44 -27.47
C ASN A 364 -20.35 -9.70 -27.30
N LEU A 365 -21.68 -9.60 -27.26
CA LEU A 365 -22.58 -10.74 -27.12
C LEU A 365 -22.31 -11.88 -28.13
N PRO A 366 -22.18 -11.62 -29.45
CA PRO A 366 -21.91 -12.68 -30.41
C PRO A 366 -20.46 -13.18 -30.42
N LYS A 367 -19.52 -12.51 -29.73
CA LYS A 367 -18.11 -12.91 -29.72
C LYS A 367 -17.93 -14.18 -28.88
N LYS A 368 -16.93 -15.00 -29.27
CA LYS A 368 -16.56 -16.18 -28.48
C LYS A 368 -15.97 -15.75 -27.15
N LEU A 369 -16.17 -16.55 -26.11
CA LEU A 369 -15.57 -16.30 -24.80
C LEU A 369 -14.04 -16.17 -24.89
N THR A 370 -13.39 -16.97 -25.73
CA THR A 370 -11.93 -16.92 -25.97
C THR A 370 -11.46 -15.60 -26.56
N ASP A 371 -12.26 -14.98 -27.43
CA ASP A 371 -11.91 -13.73 -28.11
C ASP A 371 -12.00 -12.54 -27.14
N LEU A 372 -12.78 -12.68 -26.06
CA LEU A 372 -12.89 -11.75 -24.95
C LEU A 372 -11.86 -11.99 -23.84
N GLY A 373 -10.89 -12.89 -24.09
CA GLY A 373 -9.82 -13.23 -23.15
C GLY A 373 -10.24 -14.19 -22.04
N ILE A 374 -11.44 -14.78 -22.12
CA ILE A 374 -11.93 -15.75 -21.13
C ILE A 374 -11.31 -17.12 -21.45
N LYS A 375 -10.69 -17.73 -20.44
CA LYS A 375 -9.98 -19.00 -20.52
C LYS A 375 -10.52 -19.95 -19.45
N LYS A 376 -9.98 -21.17 -19.43
CA LYS A 376 -10.20 -22.09 -18.32
C LYS A 376 -9.82 -21.43 -16.98
N ASP A 377 -10.69 -21.59 -15.99
CA ASP A 377 -10.59 -21.05 -14.64
C ASP A 377 -10.63 -19.50 -14.56
N SER A 378 -11.16 -18.84 -15.61
CA SER A 378 -11.48 -17.41 -15.56
C SER A 378 -12.68 -17.14 -14.67
N PHE A 379 -12.63 -16.00 -13.95
CA PHE A 379 -13.73 -15.52 -13.12
C PHE A 379 -14.47 -14.38 -13.81
N LEU A 380 -15.80 -14.46 -13.80
CA LEU A 380 -16.69 -13.41 -14.30
C LEU A 380 -17.54 -12.91 -13.13
N THR A 381 -17.71 -11.60 -13.02
CA THR A 381 -18.53 -10.98 -11.97
C THR A 381 -19.76 -10.35 -12.59
N VAL A 382 -20.94 -10.86 -12.21
CA VAL A 382 -22.24 -10.25 -12.53
C VAL A 382 -22.62 -9.29 -11.42
N ILE A 383 -22.91 -8.05 -11.78
CA ILE A 383 -23.28 -6.97 -10.88
C ILE A 383 -24.69 -6.51 -11.24
N ASP A 384 -25.63 -6.72 -10.31
CA ASP A 384 -26.99 -6.17 -10.39
C ASP A 384 -26.93 -4.63 -10.27
N GLN A 385 -27.53 -3.93 -11.22
CA GLN A 385 -27.60 -2.47 -11.27
C GLN A 385 -28.93 -1.91 -10.74
N ASP A 386 -29.88 -2.75 -10.33
CA ASP A 386 -31.13 -2.28 -9.73
C ASP A 386 -30.91 -1.59 -8.38
N ASP A 387 -31.56 -0.45 -8.15
CA ASP A 387 -31.41 0.36 -6.93
C ASP A 387 -32.26 -0.13 -5.73
N GLU A 388 -33.41 -0.77 -5.97
CA GLU A 388 -34.36 -1.13 -4.90
C GLU A 388 -34.28 -2.59 -4.45
N ASP A 389 -33.88 -3.48 -5.36
CA ASP A 389 -33.87 -4.93 -5.16
C ASP A 389 -32.59 -5.61 -5.68
N THR A 390 -31.45 -5.07 -5.27
CA THR A 390 -30.14 -5.49 -5.74
C THR A 390 -29.75 -6.86 -5.17
N LEU A 391 -29.45 -7.81 -6.03
CA LEU A 391 -28.77 -9.06 -5.66
C LEU A 391 -27.32 -8.79 -5.26
N VAL A 392 -26.76 -9.67 -4.41
CA VAL A 392 -25.30 -9.66 -4.21
C VAL A 392 -24.60 -9.99 -5.52
N ASN A 393 -23.35 -9.54 -5.67
CA ASN A 393 -22.57 -9.87 -6.87
C ASN A 393 -22.47 -11.39 -7.04
N VAL A 394 -22.56 -11.86 -8.28
CA VAL A 394 -22.38 -13.27 -8.60
C VAL A 394 -21.04 -13.46 -9.26
N VAL A 395 -20.18 -14.28 -8.67
CA VAL A 395 -18.89 -14.64 -9.23
C VAL A 395 -18.99 -16.04 -9.84
N ILE A 396 -18.84 -16.10 -11.17
CA ILE A 396 -18.92 -17.31 -11.98
C ILE A 396 -17.50 -17.76 -12.33
N ASN A 397 -17.11 -18.96 -11.90
CA ASN A 397 -15.91 -19.62 -12.39
C ASN A 397 -16.20 -20.42 -13.67
N VAL A 398 -15.45 -20.16 -14.75
CA VAL A 398 -15.60 -20.84 -16.04
C VAL A 398 -14.67 -22.04 -16.14
N GLN A 399 -15.23 -23.25 -16.07
CA GLN A 399 -14.49 -24.49 -16.30
C GLN A 399 -14.58 -24.89 -17.77
N GLU A 400 -13.48 -25.35 -18.34
CA GLU A 400 -13.46 -25.89 -19.70
C GLU A 400 -13.96 -27.33 -19.70
N GLY A 401 -14.89 -27.64 -20.60
CA GLY A 401 -15.35 -29.01 -20.82
C GLY A 401 -15.92 -29.21 -22.21
N THR A 402 -15.72 -30.41 -22.77
CA THR A 402 -16.31 -30.78 -24.06
C THR A 402 -17.77 -31.19 -23.85
N LEU A 403 -18.68 -30.36 -24.31
CA LEU A 403 -20.12 -30.64 -24.33
C LEU A 403 -20.49 -31.21 -25.70
N LYS A 404 -21.46 -32.13 -25.74
CA LYS A 404 -21.90 -32.72 -27.01
C LYS A 404 -22.47 -31.65 -27.95
N GLU A 405 -22.38 -31.87 -29.26
CA GLU A 405 -22.85 -30.89 -30.27
C GLU A 405 -24.35 -30.59 -30.17
N ASP A 406 -25.15 -31.52 -29.65
CA ASP A 406 -26.58 -31.37 -29.41
C ASP A 406 -26.92 -30.65 -28.09
N GLU A 407 -25.94 -30.44 -27.22
CA GLU A 407 -26.09 -29.71 -25.96
C GLU A 407 -25.75 -28.22 -26.13
N LYS A 408 -26.34 -27.37 -25.27
CA LYS A 408 -25.98 -25.95 -25.19
C LYS A 408 -24.48 -25.80 -24.89
N PRO A 409 -23.81 -24.77 -25.44
CA PRO A 409 -22.35 -24.59 -25.32
C PRO A 409 -21.89 -24.20 -23.92
N VAL A 410 -22.81 -23.81 -23.04
CA VAL A 410 -22.57 -23.54 -21.62
C VAL A 410 -23.55 -24.35 -20.76
N LYS A 411 -23.08 -24.79 -19.59
CA LYS A 411 -23.86 -25.59 -18.66
C LYS A 411 -23.54 -25.22 -17.21
N ALA A 412 -24.57 -24.91 -16.43
CA ALA A 412 -24.43 -24.71 -14.99
C ALA A 412 -24.00 -26.00 -14.28
N THR A 413 -23.13 -25.90 -13.27
CA THR A 413 -22.77 -27.05 -12.42
C THR A 413 -23.83 -27.36 -11.36
N PHE A 414 -24.88 -26.54 -11.25
CA PHE A 414 -25.97 -26.66 -10.29
C PHE A 414 -27.28 -27.05 -10.99
N SER A 415 -28.11 -27.82 -10.29
CA SER A 415 -29.32 -28.45 -10.85
C SER A 415 -30.58 -27.60 -10.70
N GLU A 416 -30.68 -26.82 -9.61
CA GLU A 416 -31.81 -25.96 -9.27
C GLU A 416 -31.39 -24.49 -9.33
N ILE A 417 -32.33 -23.59 -9.64
CA ILE A 417 -32.08 -22.14 -9.62
C ILE A 417 -31.69 -21.75 -8.19
N PRO A 418 -30.48 -21.22 -7.96
CA PRO A 418 -30.03 -20.89 -6.62
C PRO A 418 -30.75 -19.65 -6.09
N GLU A 419 -31.04 -19.65 -4.79
CA GLU A 419 -31.52 -18.46 -4.09
C GLU A 419 -30.34 -17.52 -3.80
N ILE A 420 -30.16 -16.52 -4.67
CA ILE A 420 -29.09 -15.54 -4.54
C ILE A 420 -29.47 -14.52 -3.45
N PRO A 421 -28.62 -14.30 -2.43
CA PRO A 421 -28.90 -13.34 -1.39
C PRO A 421 -29.09 -11.92 -1.94
N ARG A 422 -29.96 -11.14 -1.29
CA ARG A 422 -30.14 -9.71 -1.58
C ARG A 422 -29.14 -8.90 -0.77
N ARG A 423 -28.66 -7.80 -1.36
CA ARG A 423 -27.85 -6.84 -0.60
C ARG A 423 -28.71 -6.24 0.52
N PRO A 424 -28.13 -6.01 1.72
CA PRO A 424 -28.84 -5.29 2.77
C PRO A 424 -29.24 -3.90 2.27
N LYS A 425 -30.49 -3.47 2.53
CA LYS A 425 -30.91 -2.09 2.24
C LYS A 425 -30.01 -1.13 3.03
N LYS A 426 -29.34 -0.19 2.34
CA LYS A 426 -28.63 0.91 3.00
C LYS A 426 -29.63 1.67 3.86
N LEU A 427 -29.45 1.63 5.18
CA LEU A 427 -30.15 2.55 6.08
C LEU A 427 -29.69 3.95 5.71
N GLN A 428 -30.59 4.77 5.15
CA GLN A 428 -30.29 6.17 4.92
C GLN A 428 -29.88 6.79 6.27
N PRO A 429 -28.81 7.61 6.31
CA PRO A 429 -28.52 8.38 7.51
C PRO A 429 -29.78 9.19 7.83
N VAL A 430 -30.33 9.00 9.03
CA VAL A 430 -31.48 9.78 9.49
C VAL A 430 -31.09 11.25 9.33
N ALA A 431 -31.79 11.96 8.44
CA ALA A 431 -31.58 13.37 8.23
C ALA A 431 -31.67 14.05 9.61
N ALA A 432 -30.56 14.62 10.06
CA ALA A 432 -30.60 15.56 11.17
C ALA A 432 -31.51 16.70 10.71
N ASN A 433 -32.67 16.86 11.35
CA ASN A 433 -33.58 17.98 11.11
C ASN A 433 -32.88 19.28 11.52
N GLY A 434 -32.12 19.86 10.59
CA GLY A 434 -31.61 21.22 10.66
C GLY A 434 -32.58 22.16 9.95
N ASN A 435 -33.42 22.85 10.72
CA ASN A 435 -34.06 24.07 10.25
C ASN A 435 -32.96 25.12 10.10
N GLY A 436 -32.57 25.40 8.86
CA GLY A 436 -31.73 26.55 8.53
C GLY A 436 -32.61 27.75 8.22
N GLU A 437 -32.61 28.76 9.09
CA GLU A 437 -32.82 30.14 8.68
C GLU A 437 -31.47 30.86 8.67
N LEU A 438 -31.26 31.55 7.56
CA LEU A 438 -30.07 32.31 7.16
C LEU A 438 -29.83 33.51 8.09
N ASN A 439 -28.58 33.78 8.43
CA ASN A 439 -27.89 34.99 7.95
C ASN A 439 -26.45 35.10 8.43
N ASP A 440 -25.65 35.68 7.54
CA ASP A 440 -24.30 36.21 7.71
C ASP A 440 -24.08 36.93 9.05
N GLU A 441 -22.89 36.74 9.65
CA GLU A 441 -21.82 37.74 9.60
C GLU A 441 -20.65 37.37 10.54
N GLN A 442 -19.45 37.51 9.98
CA GLN A 442 -18.22 37.99 10.60
C GLN A 442 -17.54 37.22 11.75
N ALA A 443 -16.35 36.72 11.36
CA ALA A 443 -15.16 36.38 12.12
C ALA A 443 -14.98 37.03 13.51
N VAL A 444 -14.60 36.21 14.51
CA VAL A 444 -13.70 36.63 15.59
C VAL A 444 -12.83 35.46 16.08
N SER A 445 -11.52 35.61 15.94
CA SER A 445 -10.51 34.97 16.78
C SER A 445 -10.22 35.85 18.00
N ALA A 446 -10.34 35.34 19.23
CA ALA A 446 -9.57 35.76 20.40
C ALA A 446 -9.89 34.88 21.64
N GLU A 447 -8.87 34.20 22.19
CA GLU A 447 -8.83 33.73 23.58
C GLU A 447 -8.59 34.93 24.56
N PRO A 448 -8.39 34.74 25.88
CA PRO A 448 -9.23 34.11 26.92
C PRO A 448 -9.42 35.05 28.14
N LYS A 449 -10.28 34.71 29.13
CA LYS A 449 -10.14 35.11 30.57
C LYS A 449 -11.20 34.45 31.47
N GLY A 450 -10.76 33.97 32.64
CA GLY A 450 -11.57 33.21 33.60
C GLY A 450 -12.18 34.00 34.76
N ILE A 451 -12.67 33.27 35.78
CA ILE A 451 -12.53 33.47 37.26
C ILE A 451 -13.73 32.91 38.06
N LYS A 452 -13.38 32.01 39.00
CA LYS A 452 -13.89 31.70 40.37
C LYS A 452 -15.36 31.37 40.67
N ARG A 453 -15.53 30.36 41.55
CA ARG A 453 -16.57 30.30 42.60
C ARG A 453 -15.99 29.78 43.93
N PRO A 454 -16.60 30.10 45.09
CA PRO A 454 -15.93 30.21 46.41
C PRO A 454 -16.19 29.03 47.37
N HIS A 455 -15.61 29.12 48.58
CA HIS A 455 -15.52 28.09 49.62
C HIS A 455 -16.02 28.55 51.00
N GLY A 456 -16.33 27.57 51.89
CA GLY A 456 -16.49 27.66 53.36
C GLY A 456 -17.94 27.42 53.85
N GLU A 457 -18.27 26.69 54.93
CA GLU A 457 -17.54 25.98 56.02
C GLU A 457 -18.55 25.11 56.83
N ASP A 458 -18.03 24.22 57.69
CA ASP A 458 -18.60 23.59 58.90
C ASP A 458 -19.55 22.37 58.90
N GLY A 459 -19.16 21.34 59.69
CA GLY A 459 -20.07 20.44 60.42
C GLY A 459 -19.79 18.93 60.33
N GLU A 460 -19.22 18.32 61.38
CA GLU A 460 -19.11 16.86 61.61
C GLU A 460 -20.32 16.33 62.45
N PRO A 461 -20.47 15.01 62.76
CA PRO A 461 -21.37 13.98 62.18
C PRO A 461 -22.61 13.62 63.07
N PRO A 462 -23.52 12.66 62.71
CA PRO A 462 -23.38 11.26 63.21
C PRO A 462 -24.06 10.09 62.42
N LEU A 463 -23.42 8.90 62.54
CA LEU A 463 -23.91 7.51 62.82
C LEU A 463 -25.10 6.78 62.09
N LYS A 464 -24.74 5.59 61.55
CA LYS A 464 -25.32 4.20 61.70
C LYS A 464 -26.58 3.71 60.94
N LYS A 465 -26.40 2.66 60.11
CA LYS A 465 -26.85 1.22 60.25
C LYS A 465 -26.80 0.50 58.86
N LEU A 466 -25.92 -0.48 58.63
CA LEU A 466 -25.98 -1.94 58.89
C LEU A 466 -26.96 -2.77 58.01
N LYS A 467 -26.41 -3.72 57.21
CA LYS A 467 -26.70 -5.16 57.35
C LYS A 467 -25.58 -6.05 56.77
N ILE A 468 -25.27 -7.10 57.53
CA ILE A 468 -24.15 -8.07 57.48
C ILE A 468 -24.61 -9.42 56.91
N THR A 469 -23.67 -10.23 56.40
CA THR A 469 -23.48 -11.69 56.62
C THR A 469 -22.10 -12.06 56.03
N GLU A 470 -20.98 -12.03 56.77
CA GLU A 470 -20.29 -13.12 57.54
C GLU A 470 -20.31 -14.51 56.86
N SER A 471 -19.20 -15.23 56.66
CA SER A 471 -18.09 -15.62 57.59
C SER A 471 -16.89 -16.16 56.75
N GLY A 472 -15.62 -16.28 57.18
CA GLY A 472 -14.88 -16.04 58.42
C GLY A 472 -13.37 -16.29 58.19
N THR A 473 -12.54 -15.59 58.99
CA THR A 473 -11.16 -15.84 59.51
C THR A 473 -10.27 -16.93 58.85
N ASP A 474 -8.99 -16.68 58.55
CA ASP A 474 -7.91 -16.45 59.54
C ASP A 474 -6.77 -15.51 59.08
N ILE A 475 -6.19 -14.84 60.07
CA ILE A 475 -5.03 -13.92 60.05
C ILE A 475 -3.75 -14.72 60.34
N VAL A 476 -2.65 -14.43 59.64
CA VAL A 476 -1.29 -14.31 60.24
C VAL A 476 -0.44 -13.35 59.37
N ASP A 477 -0.09 -12.19 59.94
CA ASP A 477 1.03 -11.32 59.55
C ASP A 477 2.38 -11.99 59.89
N VAL A 478 3.44 -11.75 59.11
CA VAL A 478 4.78 -11.30 59.59
C VAL A 478 5.62 -10.78 58.40
N ASP A 479 5.91 -9.48 58.47
CA ASP A 479 7.12 -8.70 58.15
C ASP A 479 8.17 -9.08 57.07
N GLU A 480 8.51 -8.02 56.34
CA GLU A 480 9.83 -7.53 55.90
C GLU A 480 11.06 -8.47 55.96
N VAL A 481 11.87 -8.46 54.89
CA VAL A 481 13.22 -7.83 54.88
C VAL A 481 13.89 -7.95 53.50
N GLN A 482 14.60 -6.88 53.19
CA GLN A 482 15.43 -6.51 52.04
C GLN A 482 16.50 -7.51 51.57
N SER A 483 16.84 -7.35 50.28
CA SER A 483 18.19 -7.39 49.67
C SER A 483 18.90 -8.74 49.50
N ARG A 484 19.24 -9.10 48.26
CA ARG A 484 20.60 -8.99 47.70
C ARG A 484 20.70 -9.64 46.31
N ALA A 485 21.59 -9.07 45.52
CA ALA A 485 22.04 -9.53 44.23
C ALA A 485 22.95 -10.78 44.32
N ALA A 486 22.81 -11.67 43.34
CA ALA A 486 23.84 -12.54 42.72
C ALA A 486 23.07 -13.44 41.74
N GLY A 487 23.37 -13.52 40.44
CA GLY A 487 24.65 -13.97 39.93
C GLY A 487 24.69 -15.50 40.00
N GLY A 488 24.07 -16.18 39.03
CA GLY A 488 24.03 -17.65 38.97
C GLY A 488 23.71 -18.14 37.56
N ALA A 489 24.75 -18.41 36.80
CA ALA A 489 24.67 -19.21 35.58
C ALA A 489 24.30 -20.66 35.95
N ILE A 490 23.41 -21.27 35.17
CA ILE A 490 23.21 -22.72 35.17
C ILE A 490 23.46 -23.20 33.74
N VAL A 491 24.58 -23.88 33.59
CA VAL A 491 24.91 -24.81 32.50
C VAL A 491 24.25 -26.13 32.85
N ILE A 492 23.58 -26.77 31.90
CA ILE A 492 23.28 -28.20 31.97
C ILE A 492 23.73 -28.79 30.62
N ASP A 493 24.81 -29.55 30.68
CA ASP A 493 25.22 -30.53 29.68
C ASP A 493 24.32 -31.78 29.82
N ASP A 494 23.65 -32.16 28.73
CA ASP A 494 23.83 -33.41 27.96
C ASP A 494 22.76 -33.52 26.87
#